data_AF-A0A524PL64-F1
#
_entry.id   AF-A0A524PL64-F1
#
_cell.length_a   1.000
_cell.length_b   1.000
_cell.length_c   1.000
_cell.angle_alpha   90.00
_cell.angle_beta   90.00
_cell.angle_gamma   90.00
#
_symmetry.space_group_name_H-M   'P 1'
#
loop_
_entity.id
_entity.type
_entity.pdbx_description
1 polymer ?
#
loop_
_entity_poly.entity_id
_entity_poly.type
_entity_poly.pdbx_seq_one_letter_code
_entity_poly.pdbx_strand_id
1 'polypeptide(L)'
;MENNLELIFSQFNTGCHLLECGRYGSGHIHETYKIETEGSENFNYILQKLNRNIFRDIPSLQSNIERVTSHIRNKLSKTGVSDIDRRTLSLIKTCEGHLWYKEENGDCWRMYKFISDHRSYDIVDTPGKAYQGGRGIGRFQAQLADLPLPQLNETIPFFHDIENRLETFWQTVTNDPAGRVETAKNEINFVKDREEVMKTIKSLGSQGVIPLRITHNDTKFNNILLDSDDNALCVIDLDTVMPGYVHYDFGDAIRTAANSAAEDETDLGLVYMDIEL
;
A
#
# COMPACT_ATOMS: atom_id res chain seq x y z
N MET A 1 -18.12 -21.38 1.09
CA MET A 1 -17.12 -20.29 1.18
C MET A 1 -17.65 -19.19 2.11
N GLU A 2 -18.91 -18.76 1.94
CA GLU A 2 -19.61 -17.82 2.86
C GLU A 2 -19.63 -18.26 4.32
N ASN A 3 -20.01 -19.52 4.63
CA ASN A 3 -20.01 -20.04 6.01
C ASN A 3 -18.65 -19.95 6.74
N ASN A 4 -17.53 -19.85 6.01
CA ASN A 4 -16.23 -19.66 6.66
C ASN A 4 -15.98 -18.19 7.04
N LEU A 5 -16.44 -17.24 6.21
CA LEU A 5 -16.22 -15.81 6.46
C LEU A 5 -17.02 -15.29 7.65
N GLU A 6 -18.23 -15.82 7.88
CA GLU A 6 -19.00 -15.54 9.10
C GLU A 6 -18.27 -16.00 10.37
N LEU A 7 -17.67 -17.19 10.33
CA LEU A 7 -16.87 -17.71 11.44
C LEU A 7 -15.64 -16.83 11.70
N ILE A 8 -14.93 -16.42 10.64
CA ILE A 8 -13.79 -15.50 10.76
C ILE A 8 -14.24 -14.15 11.31
N PHE A 9 -15.34 -13.58 10.81
CA PHE A 9 -15.90 -12.32 11.30
C PHE A 9 -16.21 -12.40 12.81
N SER A 10 -16.76 -13.52 13.29
CA SER A 10 -17.08 -13.74 14.71
C SER A 10 -15.86 -13.72 15.64
N GLN A 11 -14.65 -13.87 15.10
CA GLN A 11 -13.41 -13.74 15.86
C GLN A 11 -13.02 -12.28 16.15
N PHE A 12 -13.66 -11.31 15.49
CA PHE A 12 -13.40 -9.87 15.66
C PHE A 12 -14.46 -9.21 16.54
N ASN A 13 -13.99 -8.33 17.43
CA ASN A 13 -14.84 -7.62 18.38
C ASN A 13 -15.49 -6.40 17.71
N THR A 14 -16.48 -6.68 16.85
CA THR A 14 -17.27 -5.65 16.15
C THR A 14 -18.50 -5.22 16.94
N GLY A 15 -19.08 -6.14 17.73
CA GLY A 15 -20.36 -5.91 18.41
C GLY A 15 -21.55 -5.77 17.45
N CYS A 16 -21.38 -6.13 16.17
CA CYS A 16 -22.40 -6.02 15.13
C CYS A 16 -22.73 -7.40 14.55
N HIS A 17 -23.89 -7.51 13.90
CA HIS A 17 -24.27 -8.70 13.14
C HIS A 17 -23.88 -8.54 11.68
N LEU A 18 -23.25 -9.58 11.11
CA LEU A 18 -22.93 -9.63 9.68
C LEU A 18 -24.24 -9.71 8.88
N LEU A 19 -24.41 -8.80 7.93
CA LEU A 19 -25.53 -8.80 6.96
C LEU A 19 -25.12 -9.40 5.63
N GLU A 20 -24.04 -8.86 5.06
CA GLU A 20 -23.53 -9.25 3.75
C GLU A 20 -22.00 -9.26 3.76
N CYS A 21 -21.43 -10.19 2.99
CA CYS A 21 -20.00 -10.30 2.80
C CYS A 21 -19.72 -10.57 1.32
N GLY A 22 -18.99 -9.66 0.67
CA GLY A 22 -18.66 -9.76 -0.74
C GLY A 22 -17.19 -9.48 -1.01
N ARG A 23 -16.65 -10.04 -2.10
CA ARG A 23 -15.32 -9.65 -2.62
C ARG A 23 -15.29 -8.15 -2.88
N TYR A 24 -14.20 -7.49 -2.50
CA TYR A 24 -14.09 -6.04 -2.62
C TYR A 24 -12.71 -5.62 -3.14
N GLY A 25 -12.72 -4.64 -4.06
CA GLY A 25 -11.52 -4.07 -4.67
C GLY A 25 -10.92 -4.92 -5.79
N SER A 26 -9.91 -4.35 -6.45
CA SER A 26 -9.14 -4.95 -7.55
C SER A 26 -7.74 -5.41 -7.12
N GLY A 27 -7.39 -5.28 -5.83
CA GLY A 27 -6.06 -5.58 -5.31
C GLY A 27 -5.60 -7.02 -5.57
N HIS A 28 -4.34 -7.18 -5.95
CA HIS A 28 -3.77 -8.47 -6.37
C HIS A 28 -3.05 -9.25 -5.27
N ILE A 29 -2.79 -8.62 -4.11
CA ILE A 29 -1.97 -9.22 -3.06
C ILE A 29 -2.84 -9.99 -2.06
N HIS A 30 -3.79 -9.32 -1.41
CA HIS A 30 -4.65 -9.88 -0.37
C HIS A 30 -6.04 -10.25 -0.89
N GLU A 31 -6.62 -11.32 -0.33
CA GLU A 31 -8.03 -11.60 -0.54
C GLU A 31 -8.87 -10.66 0.32
N THR A 32 -9.50 -9.68 -0.32
CA THR A 32 -10.20 -8.58 0.36
C THR A 32 -11.72 -8.74 0.23
N TYR A 33 -12.42 -8.55 1.35
CA TYR A 33 -13.87 -8.63 1.45
C TYR A 33 -14.42 -7.38 2.14
N LYS A 34 -15.54 -6.86 1.64
CA LYS A 34 -16.33 -5.85 2.34
C LYS A 34 -17.40 -6.57 3.15
N ILE A 35 -17.48 -6.24 4.43
CA ILE A 35 -18.50 -6.73 5.35
C ILE A 35 -19.47 -5.59 5.63
N GLU A 36 -20.74 -5.83 5.35
CA GLU A 36 -21.84 -4.95 5.76
C GLU A 36 -22.47 -5.49 7.03
N THR A 37 -22.77 -4.60 7.98
CA THR A 37 -23.27 -5.02 9.31
C THR A 37 -24.48 -4.22 9.75
N GLU A 38 -25.28 -4.85 10.63
CA GLU A 38 -26.40 -4.22 11.32
C GLU A 38 -26.05 -4.06 12.81
N GLY A 39 -26.35 -2.88 13.37
CA GLY A 39 -26.15 -2.61 14.79
C GLY A 39 -26.28 -1.12 15.16
N SER A 40 -25.93 -0.78 16.39
CA SER A 40 -26.11 0.59 16.93
C SER A 40 -25.29 1.66 16.22
N GLU A 41 -24.16 1.29 15.60
CA GLU A 41 -23.28 2.24 14.89
C GLU A 41 -23.14 1.96 13.38
N ASN A 42 -23.84 0.95 12.83
CA ASN A 42 -23.88 0.57 11.40
C ASN A 42 -22.56 0.82 10.63
N PHE A 43 -21.46 0.24 11.12
CA PHE A 43 -20.18 0.33 10.40
C PHE A 43 -20.02 -0.82 9.42
N ASN A 44 -19.44 -0.50 8.26
CA ASN A 44 -18.91 -1.51 7.37
C ASN A 44 -17.45 -1.79 7.72
N TYR A 45 -16.96 -2.95 7.30
CA TYR A 45 -15.58 -3.38 7.55
C TYR A 45 -14.91 -3.89 6.28
N ILE A 46 -13.58 -3.85 6.27
CA ILE A 46 -12.76 -4.56 5.29
C ILE A 46 -12.11 -5.73 6.01
N LEU A 47 -12.46 -6.95 5.63
CA LEU A 47 -11.83 -8.19 6.10
C LEU A 47 -10.83 -8.65 5.04
N GLN A 48 -9.59 -8.94 5.46
CA GLN A 48 -8.53 -9.37 4.56
C GLN A 48 -7.90 -10.68 5.02
N LYS A 49 -7.83 -11.64 4.11
CA LYS A 49 -6.93 -12.80 4.24
C LYS A 49 -5.55 -12.42 3.76
N LEU A 50 -4.57 -12.55 4.64
CA LEU A 50 -3.19 -12.14 4.37
C LEU A 50 -2.48 -13.17 3.48
N ASN A 51 -1.73 -12.67 2.50
CA ASN A 51 -1.02 -13.50 1.55
C ASN A 51 0.35 -13.89 2.11
N ARG A 52 0.42 -15.12 2.60
CA ARG A 52 1.62 -15.68 3.25
C ARG A 52 2.75 -16.03 2.28
N ASN A 53 2.47 -16.07 0.96
CA ASN A 53 3.50 -16.32 -0.04
C ASN A 53 4.36 -15.08 -0.27
N ILE A 54 3.73 -13.90 -0.23
CA ILE A 54 4.38 -12.60 -0.37
C ILE A 54 4.91 -12.14 1.00
N PHE A 55 4.04 -12.08 2.01
CA PHE A 55 4.40 -11.64 3.35
C PHE A 55 4.65 -12.84 4.26
N ARG A 56 5.92 -13.24 4.37
CA ARG A 56 6.33 -14.43 5.14
C ARG A 56 6.31 -14.20 6.66
N ASP A 57 6.59 -12.97 7.11
CA ASP A 57 6.57 -12.58 8.52
C ASP A 57 5.35 -11.71 8.82
N ILE A 58 4.20 -12.37 8.98
CA ILE A 58 2.92 -11.72 9.32
C ILE A 58 2.99 -10.96 10.67
N PRO A 59 3.59 -11.49 11.75
CA PRO A 59 3.77 -10.72 12.98
C PRO A 59 4.48 -9.38 12.79
N SER A 60 5.59 -9.34 12.04
CA SER A 60 6.32 -8.09 11.76
C SER A 60 5.51 -7.12 10.89
N LEU A 61 4.80 -7.63 9.89
CA LEU A 61 3.87 -6.84 9.07
C LEU A 61 2.80 -6.17 9.93
N GLN A 62 2.10 -6.93 10.77
CA GLN A 62 1.01 -6.39 11.59
C GLN A 62 1.55 -5.43 12.67
N SER A 63 2.73 -5.70 13.23
CA SER A 63 3.42 -4.79 14.15
C SER A 63 3.71 -3.43 13.50
N ASN A 64 4.17 -3.41 12.24
CA ASN A 64 4.38 -2.15 11.53
C ASN A 64 3.08 -1.36 11.37
N ILE A 65 2.01 -2.02 10.93
CA ILE A 65 0.71 -1.38 10.69
C ILE A 65 0.12 -0.83 11.98
N GLU A 66 0.17 -1.59 13.07
CA GLU A 66 -0.28 -1.13 14.38
C GLU A 66 0.47 0.14 14.81
N ARG A 67 1.80 0.14 14.68
CA ARG A 67 2.63 1.28 15.06
C ARG A 67 2.35 2.52 14.22
N VAL A 68 2.25 2.35 12.90
CA VAL A 68 1.95 3.43 11.94
C VAL A 68 0.57 4.03 12.23
N THR A 69 -0.47 3.20 12.27
CA THR A 69 -1.86 3.66 12.46
C THR A 69 -2.07 4.29 13.85
N SER A 70 -1.51 3.71 14.90
CA SER A 70 -1.61 4.24 16.26
C SER A 70 -0.89 5.58 16.42
N HIS A 71 0.29 5.73 15.80
CA HIS A 71 1.05 6.98 15.84
C HIS A 71 0.33 8.10 15.10
N ILE A 72 -0.13 7.84 13.87
CA ILE A 72 -0.90 8.81 13.07
C ILE A 72 -2.17 9.21 13.83
N ARG A 73 -2.92 8.25 14.37
CA ARG A 73 -4.12 8.50 15.18
C ARG A 73 -3.82 9.41 16.37
N ASN A 74 -2.80 9.09 17.17
CA ASN A 74 -2.42 9.89 18.34
C ASN A 74 -2.08 11.35 17.94
N LYS A 75 -1.35 11.54 16.84
CA LYS A 75 -1.08 12.87 16.30
C LYS A 75 -2.36 13.61 15.91
N LEU A 76 -3.24 12.97 15.14
CA LEU A 76 -4.50 13.57 14.70
C LEU A 76 -5.40 13.97 15.87
N SER A 77 -5.49 13.13 16.91
CA SER A 77 -6.23 13.42 18.14
C SER A 77 -5.71 14.66 18.85
N LYS A 78 -4.38 14.85 18.90
CA LYS A 78 -3.76 16.03 19.53
C LYS A 78 -3.98 17.32 18.76
N THR A 79 -4.15 17.23 17.43
CA THR A 79 -4.44 18.39 16.58
C THR A 79 -5.91 18.81 16.59
N GLY A 80 -6.79 18.08 17.29
CA GLY A 80 -8.22 18.38 17.36
C GLY A 80 -8.96 18.20 16.03
N VAL A 81 -8.41 17.40 15.11
CA VAL A 81 -9.02 17.15 13.80
C VAL A 81 -10.25 16.27 13.99
N SER A 82 -11.37 16.65 13.37
CA SER A 82 -12.58 15.83 13.34
C SER A 82 -12.42 14.64 12.40
N ASP A 83 -13.21 13.59 12.64
CA ASP A 83 -13.32 12.43 11.75
C ASP A 83 -11.98 11.68 11.54
N ILE A 84 -11.35 11.31 12.66
CA ILE A 84 -10.06 10.61 12.66
C ILE A 84 -10.17 9.23 11.99
N ASP A 85 -11.31 8.58 12.13
CA ASP A 85 -11.56 7.23 11.60
C ASP A 85 -11.50 7.17 10.07
N ARG A 86 -11.78 8.29 9.38
CA ARG A 86 -11.61 8.41 7.93
C ARG A 86 -10.23 8.90 7.51
N ARG A 87 -9.37 9.30 8.44
CA ARG A 87 -8.04 9.92 8.15
C ARG A 87 -6.85 8.99 8.39
N THR A 88 -7.07 7.82 8.98
CA THR A 88 -6.09 6.74 9.13
C THR A 88 -6.82 5.42 9.24
N LEU A 89 -6.20 4.33 8.78
CA LEU A 89 -6.75 2.98 8.94
C LEU A 89 -6.98 2.64 10.42
N SER A 90 -8.06 1.91 10.67
CA SER A 90 -8.51 1.50 12.00
C SER A 90 -8.57 -0.02 12.09
N LEU A 91 -7.59 -0.66 12.71
CA LEU A 91 -7.64 -2.11 12.96
C LEU A 91 -8.73 -2.44 13.99
N ILE A 92 -9.50 -3.49 13.71
CA ILE A 92 -10.47 -4.07 14.63
C ILE A 92 -9.77 -5.19 15.41
N LYS A 93 -9.90 -5.16 16.73
CA LYS A 93 -9.33 -6.20 17.60
C LYS A 93 -10.14 -7.48 17.49
N THR A 94 -9.47 -8.60 17.67
CA THR A 94 -10.11 -9.89 17.94
C THR A 94 -10.82 -9.86 19.29
N CYS A 95 -11.70 -10.83 19.52
CA CYS A 95 -12.34 -11.04 20.82
C CYS A 95 -11.32 -11.29 21.95
N GLU A 96 -10.12 -11.75 21.60
CA GLU A 96 -8.98 -11.92 22.52
C GLU A 96 -8.09 -10.68 22.66
N GLY A 97 -8.38 -9.61 21.93
CA GLY A 97 -7.67 -8.33 22.01
C GLY A 97 -6.46 -8.17 21.09
N HIS A 98 -6.14 -9.16 20.25
CA HIS A 98 -5.12 -9.09 19.20
C HIS A 98 -5.61 -8.26 18.00
N LEU A 99 -4.74 -7.72 17.15
CA LEU A 99 -5.17 -6.93 15.97
C LEU A 99 -5.33 -7.74 14.68
N TRP A 100 -5.05 -9.03 14.76
CA TRP A 100 -5.19 -9.99 13.67
C TRP A 100 -5.46 -11.37 14.25
N TYR A 101 -6.04 -12.25 13.44
CA TYR A 101 -6.44 -13.60 13.80
C TYR A 101 -5.66 -14.62 12.98
N LYS A 102 -5.26 -15.73 13.61
CA LYS A 102 -4.58 -16.84 12.94
C LYS A 102 -5.40 -18.11 13.11
N GLU A 103 -5.75 -18.73 11.99
CA GLU A 103 -6.41 -20.04 11.97
C GLU A 103 -5.43 -21.18 12.30
N GLU A 104 -5.96 -22.35 12.65
CA GLU A 104 -5.18 -23.57 12.87
C GLU A 104 -4.43 -24.04 11.61
N ASN A 105 -5.01 -23.82 10.43
CA ASN A 105 -4.36 -24.08 9.13
C ASN A 105 -3.24 -23.08 8.81
N GLY A 106 -3.03 -22.09 9.68
CA GLY A 106 -2.03 -21.04 9.61
C GLY A 106 -2.40 -19.84 8.75
N ASP A 107 -3.58 -19.81 8.12
CA ASP A 107 -4.08 -18.61 7.44
C ASP A 107 -4.26 -17.47 8.45
N CYS A 108 -3.95 -16.25 8.00
CA CYS A 108 -3.98 -15.07 8.85
C CYS A 108 -4.98 -14.06 8.30
N TRP A 109 -5.71 -13.41 9.20
CA TRP A 109 -6.77 -12.46 8.88
C TRP A 109 -6.60 -11.18 9.67
N ARG A 110 -6.92 -10.05 9.06
CA ARG A 110 -7.08 -8.77 9.75
C ARG A 110 -8.37 -8.10 9.33
N MET A 111 -8.83 -7.16 10.13
CA MET A 111 -10.02 -6.39 9.81
C MET A 111 -9.79 -4.91 10.05
N TYR A 112 -10.22 -4.07 9.11
CA TYR A 112 -10.26 -2.63 9.25
C TYR A 112 -11.70 -2.13 9.30
N LYS A 113 -11.93 -1.02 10.00
CA LYS A 113 -13.14 -0.20 9.77
C LYS A 113 -13.14 0.29 8.33
N PHE A 114 -14.27 0.17 7.64
CA PHE A 114 -14.43 0.72 6.30
C PHE A 114 -14.49 2.25 6.37
N ILE A 115 -13.69 2.91 5.54
CA ILE A 115 -13.74 4.37 5.38
C ILE A 115 -14.87 4.65 4.38
N SER A 116 -16.00 5.21 4.82
CA SER A 116 -17.10 5.56 3.92
C SER A 116 -16.84 6.89 3.20
N ASP A 117 -17.67 7.19 2.20
CA ASP A 117 -17.74 8.49 1.52
C ASP A 117 -16.38 8.95 0.98
N HIS A 118 -15.70 8.03 0.30
CA HIS A 118 -14.42 8.30 -0.35
C HIS A 118 -14.49 8.04 -1.85
N ARG A 119 -13.49 8.54 -2.56
CA ARG A 119 -13.18 8.21 -3.94
C ARG A 119 -11.74 7.72 -4.03
N SER A 120 -11.49 6.81 -4.95
CA SER A 120 -10.16 6.35 -5.35
C SER A 120 -10.12 6.34 -6.87
N TYR A 121 -8.97 6.66 -7.45
CA TYR A 121 -8.83 6.78 -8.90
C TYR A 121 -7.62 5.95 -9.36
N ASP A 122 -7.81 5.15 -10.40
CA ASP A 122 -6.71 4.42 -11.04
C ASP A 122 -5.94 5.31 -12.02
N ILE A 123 -6.60 6.30 -12.62
CA ILE A 123 -6.02 7.28 -13.55
C ILE A 123 -6.28 8.68 -13.02
N VAL A 124 -5.24 9.52 -13.05
CA VAL A 124 -5.33 10.93 -12.67
C VAL A 124 -5.59 11.76 -13.91
N ASP A 125 -6.70 12.49 -13.92
CA ASP A 125 -7.20 13.22 -15.09
C ASP A 125 -7.09 14.76 -14.96
N THR A 126 -6.67 15.25 -13.80
CA THR A 126 -6.63 16.68 -13.50
C THR A 126 -5.46 17.02 -12.57
N PRO A 127 -4.81 18.19 -12.76
CA PRO A 127 -3.73 18.65 -11.87
C PRO A 127 -4.18 18.83 -10.42
N GLY A 128 -5.47 19.14 -10.20
CA GLY A 128 -6.05 19.25 -8.86
C GLY A 128 -6.01 17.93 -8.08
N LYS A 129 -6.33 16.80 -8.74
CA LYS A 129 -6.22 15.47 -8.14
C LYS A 129 -4.77 15.08 -7.92
N ALA A 130 -3.90 15.31 -8.90
CA ALA A 130 -2.46 15.08 -8.77
C ALA A 130 -1.87 15.82 -7.54
N TYR A 131 -2.20 17.11 -7.40
CA TYR A 131 -1.83 17.92 -6.24
C TYR A 131 -2.30 17.31 -4.92
N GLN A 132 -3.55 16.84 -4.84
CA GLN A 132 -4.08 16.22 -3.64
C GLN A 132 -3.41 14.87 -3.35
N GLY A 133 -3.08 14.07 -4.36
CA GLY A 133 -2.27 12.87 -4.21
C GLY A 133 -0.90 13.17 -3.59
N GLY A 134 -0.16 14.11 -4.18
CA GLY A 134 1.13 14.56 -3.66
C GLY A 134 1.03 15.10 -2.23
N ARG A 135 -0.01 15.89 -1.94
CA ARG A 135 -0.31 16.39 -0.59
C ARG A 135 -0.61 15.26 0.39
N GLY A 136 -1.32 14.22 -0.04
CA GLY A 136 -1.62 13.02 0.74
C GLY A 136 -0.36 12.26 1.17
N ILE A 137 0.52 11.94 0.21
CA ILE A 137 1.79 11.25 0.47
C ILE A 137 2.74 12.11 1.31
N GLY A 138 2.87 13.40 0.98
CA GLY A 138 3.70 14.32 1.77
C GLY A 138 3.22 14.45 3.21
N ARG A 139 1.90 14.51 3.43
CA ARG A 139 1.31 14.50 4.78
C ARG A 139 1.61 13.20 5.51
N PHE A 140 1.47 12.05 4.85
CA PHE A 140 1.76 10.74 5.42
C PHE A 140 3.23 10.65 5.89
N GLN A 141 4.18 11.05 5.04
CA GLN A 141 5.60 11.09 5.39
C GLN A 141 5.87 12.03 6.57
N ALA A 142 5.26 13.23 6.58
CA ALA A 142 5.42 14.19 7.67
C ALA A 142 4.83 13.67 9.01
N GLN A 143 3.73 12.93 8.96
CA GLN A 143 3.13 12.32 10.15
C GLN A 143 4.03 11.25 10.77
N LEU A 144 4.80 10.52 9.96
CA LEU A 144 5.68 9.44 10.39
C LEU A 144 7.14 9.86 10.63
N ALA A 145 7.51 11.10 10.33
CA ALA A 145 8.89 11.59 10.46
C ALA A 145 9.48 11.48 11.88
N ASP A 146 8.62 11.39 12.90
CA ASP A 146 8.97 11.27 14.31
C ASP A 146 8.43 9.99 14.97
N LEU A 147 8.11 8.95 14.18
CA LEU A 147 7.75 7.65 14.73
C LEU A 147 8.91 7.13 15.62
N PRO A 148 8.66 6.78 16.89
CA PRO A 148 9.72 6.41 17.83
C PRO A 148 10.36 5.06 17.47
N LEU A 149 11.59 4.85 17.91
CA LEU A 149 12.30 3.57 17.83
C LEU A 149 11.57 2.44 18.60
N PRO A 150 11.85 1.16 18.28
CA PRO A 150 12.79 0.64 17.27
C PRO A 150 12.34 0.96 15.84
N GLN A 151 13.19 0.78 14.83
CA GLN A 151 12.78 0.99 13.44
C GLN A 151 11.62 0.04 13.05
N LEU A 152 10.86 0.40 12.00
CA LEU A 152 9.90 -0.54 11.40
C LEU A 152 10.64 -1.71 10.74
N ASN A 153 10.00 -2.87 10.71
CA ASN A 153 10.58 -4.06 10.08
C ASN A 153 10.53 -3.94 8.55
N GLU A 154 11.47 -4.56 7.84
CA GLU A 154 11.32 -4.79 6.39
C GLU A 154 10.31 -5.91 6.17
N THR A 155 9.14 -5.57 5.62
CA THR A 155 8.05 -6.54 5.40
C THR A 155 8.28 -7.39 4.15
N ILE A 156 8.94 -6.81 3.15
CA ILE A 156 9.45 -7.49 1.96
C ILE A 156 10.93 -7.10 1.80
N PRO A 157 11.87 -8.03 2.06
CA PRO A 157 13.29 -7.76 1.86
C PRO A 157 13.58 -7.32 0.42
N PHE A 158 14.49 -6.37 0.25
CA PHE A 158 14.97 -5.90 -1.06
C PHE A 158 13.88 -5.32 -1.98
N PHE A 159 12.75 -4.86 -1.42
CA PHE A 159 11.60 -4.42 -2.21
C PHE A 159 11.94 -3.33 -3.24
N HIS A 160 12.60 -2.25 -2.81
CA HIS A 160 13.13 -1.19 -3.69
C HIS A 160 14.66 -1.25 -3.85
N ASP A 161 15.27 -2.41 -3.59
CA ASP A 161 16.69 -2.58 -3.82
C ASP A 161 16.97 -2.83 -5.30
N ILE A 162 17.26 -1.74 -6.02
CA ILE A 162 17.51 -1.77 -7.45
C ILE A 162 18.66 -2.68 -7.88
N GLU A 163 19.69 -2.88 -7.05
CA GLU A 163 20.81 -3.77 -7.39
C GLU A 163 20.36 -5.24 -7.37
N ASN A 164 19.64 -5.65 -6.32
CA ASN A 164 19.05 -6.99 -6.24
C ASN A 164 18.02 -7.22 -7.37
N ARG A 165 17.22 -6.20 -7.71
CA ARG A 165 16.25 -6.25 -8.82
C ARG A 165 16.95 -6.43 -10.17
N LEU A 166 18.03 -5.69 -10.42
CA LEU A 166 18.82 -5.80 -11.65
C LEU A 166 19.55 -7.15 -11.75
N GLU A 167 20.11 -7.65 -10.65
CA GLU A 167 20.72 -8.98 -10.61
C GLU A 167 19.70 -10.06 -10.99
N THR A 168 18.52 -10.03 -10.38
CA THR A 168 17.42 -10.96 -10.69
C THR A 168 17.00 -10.84 -12.16
N PHE A 169 16.89 -9.61 -12.67
CA PHE A 169 16.55 -9.34 -14.07
C PHE A 169 17.58 -9.97 -15.03
N TRP A 170 18.88 -9.71 -14.82
CA TRP A 170 19.94 -10.22 -15.68
C TRP A 170 20.12 -11.74 -15.61
N GLN A 171 19.95 -12.33 -14.43
CA GLN A 171 19.91 -13.79 -14.30
C GLN A 171 18.74 -14.38 -15.10
N THR A 172 17.56 -13.74 -15.05
CA THR A 172 16.37 -14.20 -15.80
C THR A 172 16.56 -14.06 -17.31
N VAL A 173 17.13 -12.94 -17.78
CA VAL A 173 17.49 -12.75 -19.19
C VAL A 173 18.50 -13.80 -19.66
N THR A 174 19.49 -14.13 -18.82
CA THR A 174 20.50 -15.14 -19.17
C THR A 174 19.91 -16.54 -19.28
N ASN A 175 18.98 -16.89 -18.39
CA ASN A 175 18.37 -18.21 -18.35
C ASN A 175 17.28 -18.40 -19.42
N ASP A 176 16.67 -17.31 -19.89
CA ASP A 176 15.57 -17.27 -20.86
C ASP A 176 14.53 -18.41 -20.70
N PRO A 177 13.96 -18.61 -19.50
CA PRO A 177 13.17 -19.81 -19.19
C PRO A 177 11.90 -19.95 -20.05
N ALA A 178 11.45 -18.87 -20.68
CA ALA A 178 10.28 -18.83 -21.54
C ALA A 178 10.62 -18.62 -23.03
N GLY A 179 11.90 -18.53 -23.42
CA GLY A 179 12.30 -18.31 -24.82
C GLY A 179 11.87 -16.95 -25.38
N ARG A 180 11.81 -15.90 -24.57
CA ARG A 180 11.24 -14.57 -24.90
C ARG A 180 12.28 -13.48 -25.10
N VAL A 181 13.55 -13.74 -24.78
CA VAL A 181 14.62 -12.73 -24.88
C VAL A 181 14.73 -12.16 -26.29
N GLU A 182 14.60 -13.01 -27.33
CA GLU A 182 14.70 -12.56 -28.72
C GLU A 182 13.65 -11.51 -29.08
N THR A 183 12.43 -11.67 -28.56
CA THR A 183 11.30 -10.75 -28.81
C THR A 183 11.31 -9.50 -27.94
N ALA A 184 12.14 -9.45 -26.88
CA ALA A 184 12.17 -8.38 -25.89
C ALA A 184 13.51 -7.59 -25.88
N LYS A 185 14.28 -7.68 -26.96
CA LYS A 185 15.63 -7.06 -27.05
C LYS A 185 15.63 -5.56 -26.82
N ASN A 186 14.62 -4.86 -27.32
CA ASN A 186 14.54 -3.40 -27.20
C ASN A 186 14.34 -2.99 -25.74
N GLU A 187 13.44 -3.68 -25.03
CA GLU A 187 13.12 -3.46 -23.63
C GLU A 187 14.32 -3.83 -22.74
N ILE A 188 15.01 -4.93 -23.06
CA ILE A 188 16.24 -5.33 -22.35
C ILE A 188 17.35 -4.28 -22.51
N ASN A 189 17.57 -3.79 -23.73
CA ASN A 189 18.55 -2.72 -23.98
C ASN A 189 18.16 -1.42 -23.28
N PHE A 190 16.86 -1.09 -23.23
CA PHE A 190 16.37 0.09 -22.52
C PHE A 190 16.75 0.09 -21.03
N VAL A 191 16.64 -1.07 -20.37
CA VAL A 191 17.07 -1.27 -18.98
C VAL A 191 18.59 -1.17 -18.86
N LYS A 192 19.33 -1.83 -19.76
CA LYS A 192 20.80 -1.81 -19.79
C LYS A 192 21.37 -0.39 -19.86
N ASP A 193 20.82 0.42 -20.76
CA ASP A 193 21.30 1.79 -21.00
C ASP A 193 21.08 2.71 -19.79
N ARG A 194 20.24 2.31 -18.83
CA ARG A 194 19.87 3.10 -17.63
C ARG A 194 20.40 2.49 -16.34
N GLU A 195 21.10 1.36 -16.39
CA GLU A 195 21.45 0.56 -15.22
C GLU A 195 22.14 1.39 -14.13
N GLU A 196 23.18 2.13 -14.50
CA GLU A 196 23.95 2.95 -13.56
C GLU A 196 23.13 4.12 -13.00
N VAL A 197 22.27 4.73 -13.82
CA VAL A 197 21.44 5.86 -13.35
C VAL A 197 20.40 5.39 -12.34
N MET A 198 19.84 4.19 -12.51
CA MET A 198 18.84 3.63 -11.59
C MET A 198 19.43 3.36 -10.20
N LYS A 199 20.74 3.10 -10.10
CA LYS A 199 21.46 2.89 -8.82
C LYS A 199 21.67 4.17 -8.01
N THR A 200 21.40 5.35 -8.57
CA THR A 200 21.71 6.65 -7.96
C THR A 200 21.13 6.82 -6.54
N ILE A 201 19.84 6.55 -6.34
CA ILE A 201 19.19 6.76 -5.03
C ILE A 201 19.78 5.84 -3.96
N LYS A 202 19.98 4.56 -4.28
CA LYS A 202 20.61 3.60 -3.36
C LYS A 202 22.03 4.04 -3.00
N SER A 203 22.81 4.47 -4.00
CA SER A 203 24.18 4.96 -3.80
C SER A 203 24.23 6.18 -2.88
N LEU A 204 23.40 7.20 -3.13
CA LEU A 204 23.32 8.40 -2.28
C LEU A 204 22.89 8.05 -0.85
N GLY A 205 21.98 7.09 -0.69
CA GLY A 205 21.53 6.59 0.60
C GLY A 205 22.63 5.89 1.38
N SER A 206 23.34 4.95 0.75
CA SER A 206 24.48 4.24 1.34
C SER A 206 25.64 5.17 1.73
N GLN A 207 25.80 6.28 1.01
CA GLN A 207 26.78 7.33 1.33
C GLN A 207 26.30 8.30 2.44
N GLY A 208 25.05 8.20 2.88
CA GLY A 208 24.45 9.10 3.88
C GLY A 208 24.14 10.50 3.35
N VAL A 209 24.18 10.72 2.03
CA VAL A 209 23.87 12.02 1.40
C VAL A 209 22.37 12.32 1.51
N ILE A 210 21.54 11.29 1.41
CA ILE A 210 20.10 11.38 1.65
C ILE A 210 19.72 10.54 2.87
N PRO A 211 18.81 11.03 3.74
CA PRO A 211 18.48 10.35 4.98
C PRO A 211 17.52 9.18 4.74
N LEU A 212 17.72 8.12 5.51
CA LEU A 212 16.75 7.04 5.66
C LEU A 212 15.52 7.57 6.40
N ARG A 213 14.33 7.24 5.91
CA ARG A 213 13.03 7.66 6.46
C ARG A 213 12.06 6.49 6.46
N ILE A 214 10.89 6.67 7.06
CA ILE A 214 9.78 5.75 6.86
C ILE A 214 9.07 6.18 5.58
N THR A 215 8.91 5.23 4.66
CA THR A 215 8.28 5.42 3.35
C THR A 215 7.11 4.46 3.20
N HIS A 216 6.18 4.80 2.32
CA HIS A 216 5.05 3.94 1.99
C HIS A 216 5.46 2.78 1.09
N ASN A 217 6.36 3.06 0.14
CA ASN A 217 6.92 2.16 -0.87
C ASN A 217 5.93 1.66 -1.95
N ASP A 218 4.61 1.83 -1.80
CA ASP A 218 3.62 1.57 -2.86
C ASP A 218 2.62 2.72 -3.01
N THR A 219 3.08 3.84 -3.55
CA THR A 219 2.33 5.12 -3.58
C THR A 219 1.52 5.30 -4.85
N LYS A 220 1.00 4.20 -5.42
CA LYS A 220 0.02 4.26 -6.51
C LYS A 220 -1.14 5.17 -6.12
N PHE A 221 -1.65 5.95 -7.06
CA PHE A 221 -2.66 6.96 -6.75
C PHE A 221 -3.95 6.36 -6.13
N ASN A 222 -4.33 5.14 -6.51
CA ASN A 222 -5.48 4.44 -5.94
C ASN A 222 -5.29 4.01 -4.47
N ASN A 223 -4.07 4.05 -3.93
CA ASN A 223 -3.79 3.91 -2.50
C ASN A 223 -4.01 5.21 -1.70
N ILE A 224 -4.47 6.27 -2.36
CA ILE A 224 -4.82 7.55 -1.74
C ILE A 224 -6.33 7.74 -1.87
N LEU A 225 -7.03 7.60 -0.74
CA LEU A 225 -8.45 7.92 -0.68
C LEU A 225 -8.63 9.44 -0.66
N LEU A 226 -9.55 9.93 -1.48
CA LEU A 226 -10.01 11.32 -1.52
C LEU A 226 -11.44 11.42 -0.96
N ASP A 227 -11.82 12.58 -0.43
CA ASP A 227 -13.21 12.84 -0.02
C ASP A 227 -14.11 13.21 -1.22
N SER A 228 -15.37 13.58 -0.95
CA SER A 228 -16.35 13.96 -1.99
C SER A 228 -15.96 15.21 -2.78
N ASP A 229 -15.05 16.02 -2.23
CA ASP A 229 -14.53 17.25 -2.82
C ASP A 229 -13.10 17.05 -3.37
N ASP A 230 -12.70 15.78 -3.55
CA ASP A 230 -11.40 15.33 -4.04
C ASP A 230 -10.20 15.78 -3.17
N ASN A 231 -10.41 16.07 -1.88
CA ASN A 231 -9.30 16.35 -0.98
C ASN A 231 -8.67 15.09 -0.38
N ALA A 232 -7.35 15.11 -0.19
CA ALA A 232 -6.62 13.99 0.40
C ALA A 232 -7.14 13.56 1.78
N LEU A 233 -7.77 12.39 1.82
CA LEU A 233 -8.47 11.87 2.99
C LEU A 233 -7.60 10.91 3.79
N CYS A 234 -7.16 9.79 3.19
CA CYS A 234 -6.38 8.74 3.86
C CYS A 234 -5.44 8.01 2.89
N VAL A 235 -4.25 7.65 3.35
CA VAL A 235 -3.38 6.69 2.64
C VAL A 235 -3.71 5.29 3.16
N ILE A 236 -3.88 4.34 2.25
CA ILE A 236 -4.21 2.94 2.53
C ILE A 236 -3.11 2.01 1.97
N ASP A 237 -3.27 0.70 2.13
CA ASP A 237 -2.28 -0.31 1.72
C ASP A 237 -0.92 -0.15 2.42
N LEU A 238 -0.95 -0.20 3.76
CA LEU A 238 0.22 0.07 4.59
C LEU A 238 1.21 -1.12 4.68
N ASP A 239 1.07 -2.12 3.82
CA ASP A 239 1.78 -3.39 3.95
C ASP A 239 3.27 -3.30 3.62
N THR A 240 3.62 -2.34 2.76
CA THR A 240 4.99 -2.02 2.37
C THR A 240 5.55 -0.81 3.11
N VAL A 241 4.86 -0.31 4.15
CA VAL A 241 5.37 0.77 4.99
C VAL A 241 6.53 0.26 5.84
N MET A 242 7.73 0.72 5.49
CA MET A 242 8.99 0.28 6.08
C MET A 242 10.08 1.34 5.82
N PRO A 243 11.31 1.13 6.30
CA PRO A 243 12.41 2.05 6.00
C PRO A 243 12.73 2.15 4.52
N GLY A 244 13.03 3.37 4.07
CA GLY A 244 13.43 3.64 2.69
C GLY A 244 13.84 5.10 2.50
N TYR A 245 13.90 5.53 1.23
CA TYR A 245 14.18 6.90 0.87
C TYR A 245 12.95 7.53 0.24
N VAL A 246 12.61 8.77 0.62
CA VAL A 246 11.41 9.49 0.12
C VAL A 246 11.32 9.53 -1.41
N HIS A 247 12.47 9.45 -2.10
CA HIS A 247 12.54 9.36 -3.55
C HIS A 247 11.82 8.13 -4.13
N TYR A 248 11.72 7.03 -3.38
CA TYR A 248 10.96 5.84 -3.79
C TYR A 248 9.46 6.15 -3.86
N ASP A 249 8.90 6.71 -2.79
CA ASP A 249 7.50 7.16 -2.76
C ASP A 249 7.23 8.23 -3.83
N PHE A 250 8.13 9.21 -3.97
CA PHE A 250 7.96 10.23 -4.99
C PHE A 250 7.96 9.63 -6.40
N GLY A 251 8.94 8.77 -6.70
CA GLY A 251 9.07 8.13 -8.01
C GLY A 251 7.89 7.23 -8.35
N ASP A 252 7.41 6.42 -7.39
CA ASP A 252 6.29 5.50 -7.61
C ASP A 252 4.95 6.25 -7.71
N ALA A 253 4.77 7.36 -6.97
CA ALA A 253 3.64 8.25 -7.15
C ALA A 253 3.64 8.87 -8.57
N ILE A 254 4.76 9.42 -9.03
CA ILE A 254 4.87 9.99 -10.37
C ILE A 254 4.65 8.94 -11.45
N ARG A 255 5.19 7.73 -11.28
CA ARG A 255 5.03 6.60 -12.22
C ARG A 255 3.56 6.28 -12.54
N THR A 256 2.65 6.53 -11.60
CA THR A 256 1.22 6.26 -11.78
C THR A 256 0.40 7.53 -11.99
N ALA A 257 0.64 8.58 -11.23
CA ALA A 257 -0.16 9.81 -11.27
C ALA A 257 0.11 10.68 -12.50
N ALA A 258 1.32 10.63 -13.06
CA ALA A 258 1.67 11.38 -14.27
C ALA A 258 1.52 10.53 -15.54
N ASN A 259 1.00 9.30 -15.45
CA ASN A 259 0.80 8.46 -16.62
C ASN A 259 -0.59 8.69 -17.22
N SER A 260 -0.66 8.88 -18.52
CA SER A 260 -1.90 9.12 -19.27
C SER A 260 -2.76 7.86 -19.48
N ALA A 261 -2.21 6.68 -19.19
CA ALA A 261 -2.89 5.40 -19.36
C ALA A 261 -2.79 4.51 -18.11
N ALA A 262 -3.61 3.45 -18.09
CA ALA A 262 -3.56 2.43 -17.05
C ALA A 262 -2.22 1.65 -17.07
N GLU A 263 -1.86 1.03 -15.95
CA GLU A 263 -0.58 0.30 -15.78
C GLU A 263 -0.44 -0.90 -16.75
N ASP A 264 -1.56 -1.50 -17.17
CA ASP A 264 -1.64 -2.65 -18.07
C ASP A 264 -2.13 -2.29 -19.48
N GLU A 265 -2.00 -1.03 -19.88
CA GLU A 265 -2.34 -0.57 -21.24
C GLU A 265 -1.54 -1.32 -22.32
N THR A 266 -2.25 -1.76 -23.36
CA THR A 266 -1.71 -2.51 -24.48
C THR A 266 -1.36 -1.61 -25.67
N ASP A 267 -2.04 -0.47 -25.82
CA ASP A 267 -1.69 0.56 -26.78
C ASP A 267 -0.63 1.50 -26.19
N LEU A 268 0.64 1.17 -26.46
CA LEU A 268 1.79 1.95 -25.99
C LEU A 268 1.81 3.40 -26.51
N GLY A 269 1.03 3.74 -27.54
CA GLY A 269 0.88 5.12 -28.00
C GLY A 269 0.14 6.02 -27.00
N LEU A 270 -0.60 5.42 -26.06
CA LEU A 270 -1.29 6.12 -24.98
C LEU A 270 -0.42 6.25 -23.71
N VAL A 271 0.74 5.59 -23.66
CA VAL A 271 1.60 5.57 -22.48
C VAL A 271 2.66 6.66 -22.60
N TYR A 272 2.45 7.77 -21.89
CA TYR A 272 3.44 8.83 -21.75
C TYR A 272 3.33 9.50 -20.38
N MET A 273 4.39 10.22 -20.01
CA MET A 273 4.39 11.05 -18.81
C MET A 273 3.83 12.43 -19.16
N ASP A 274 2.66 12.76 -18.62
CA ASP A 274 2.10 14.11 -18.66
C ASP A 274 2.69 14.95 -17.51
N ILE A 275 3.53 15.91 -17.86
CA ILE A 275 4.21 16.77 -16.88
C ILE A 275 3.35 17.96 -16.43
N GLU A 276 2.21 18.18 -17.08
CA GLU A 276 1.26 19.25 -16.71
C GLU A 276 0.28 18.82 -15.61
N LEU A 277 0.22 17.51 -15.29
CA LEU A 277 -0.45 16.96 -14.12
C LEU A 277 0.36 17.18 -12.84
#